data_AF-F0WED3-F1
#
_entry.id   AF-F0WED3-F1
#
_cell.length_a   1.000
_cell.length_b   1.000
_cell.length_c   1.000
_cell.angle_alpha   90.00
_cell.angle_beta   90.00
_cell.angle_gamma   90.00
#
_symmetry.space_group_name_H-M   'P 1'
#
loop_
_entity.id
_entity.type
_entity.pdbx_description
1 polymer ?
#
loop_
_entity_poly.entity_id
_entity_poly.type
_entity_poly.pdbx_seq_one_letter_code
_entity_poly.pdbx_strand_id
1 'polypeptide(L)'
;MAAYSHCNLDTFDGFLNTTGQNIYMLTALCKTRIRDLKLHSAGGFGPPTIRELNSAMCSSECITADRLHQVAMESSHCSCSQLSTDSFIKNDFCKQNSARYLCELLSECGTWNCKLEDYNCMRYEWDSTHTCAGSVLTPSWILILLALYLLNV
;
A
#
# COMPACT_ATOMS: atom_id res chain seq x y z
N MET A 1 9.09 -12.81 27.53
CA MET A 1 10.54 -12.66 27.30
C MET A 1 10.75 -12.76 25.80
N ALA A 2 10.85 -11.62 25.11
CA ALA A 2 10.95 -11.59 23.65
C ALA A 2 12.38 -11.96 23.25
N ALA A 3 12.52 -13.01 22.44
CA ALA A 3 13.77 -13.33 21.79
C ALA A 3 14.16 -12.14 20.90
N TYR A 4 15.33 -11.57 21.13
CA TYR A 4 15.93 -10.59 20.23
C TYR A 4 16.25 -11.35 18.93
N SER A 5 15.36 -11.32 17.95
CA SER A 5 15.74 -11.64 16.57
C SER A 5 16.72 -10.56 16.15
N HIS A 6 17.98 -10.95 15.97
CA HIS A 6 19.01 -10.01 15.54
C HIS A 6 18.61 -9.49 14.15
N CYS A 7 18.36 -8.19 14.03
CA CYS A 7 18.12 -7.56 12.73
C CYS A 7 19.34 -7.81 11.84
N ASN A 8 19.10 -8.37 10.65
CA ASN A 8 20.14 -8.69 9.68
C ASN A 8 20.13 -7.63 8.56
N LEU A 9 20.96 -6.60 8.75
CA LEU A 9 21.12 -5.50 7.80
C LEU A 9 21.76 -5.97 6.48
N ASP A 10 22.63 -6.98 6.51
CA ASP A 10 23.26 -7.52 5.29
C ASP A 10 22.22 -8.14 4.34
N THR A 11 21.24 -8.85 4.90
CA THR A 11 20.10 -9.38 4.13
C THR A 11 19.24 -8.26 3.55
N PHE A 12 19.02 -7.19 4.31
CA PHE A 12 18.29 -6.02 3.85
C PHE A 12 19.03 -5.29 2.72
N ASP A 13 20.34 -5.10 2.84
CA ASP A 13 21.17 -4.48 1.80
C ASP A 13 21.20 -5.32 0.52
N GLY A 14 21.26 -6.65 0.65
CA GLY A 14 21.09 -7.57 -0.47
C GLY A 14 19.72 -7.45 -1.15
N PHE A 15 18.66 -7.27 -0.36
CA PHE A 15 17.31 -7.01 -0.88
C PHE A 15 17.24 -5.66 -1.61
N LEU A 16 17.83 -4.60 -1.08
CA LEU A 16 17.87 -3.29 -1.73
C LEU A 16 18.68 -3.31 -3.03
N ASN A 17 19.76 -4.08 -3.11
CA ASN A 17 20.54 -4.19 -4.34
C ASN A 17 19.77 -4.87 -5.49
N THR A 18 18.84 -5.77 -5.17
CA THR A 18 18.05 -6.52 -6.18
C THR A 18 16.70 -5.87 -6.47
N THR A 19 16.01 -5.41 -5.42
CA THR A 19 14.61 -4.98 -5.45
C THR A 19 14.43 -3.51 -5.02
N GLY A 20 15.50 -2.86 -4.57
CA GLY A 20 15.48 -1.48 -4.06
C GLY A 20 15.12 -0.42 -5.10
N GLN A 21 15.44 -0.65 -6.38
CA GLN A 21 14.97 0.25 -7.45
C GLN A 21 13.44 0.17 -7.61
N ASN A 22 12.88 -1.04 -7.56
CA ASN A 22 11.45 -1.28 -7.68
C ASN A 22 10.70 -0.70 -6.49
N ILE A 23 11.16 -0.95 -5.25
CA ILE A 23 10.50 -0.42 -4.05
C ILE A 23 10.48 1.12 -4.07
N TYR A 24 11.60 1.76 -4.43
CA TYR A 24 11.67 3.22 -4.53
C TYR A 24 10.74 3.78 -5.60
N MET A 25 10.76 3.19 -6.80
CA MET A 25 9.93 3.63 -7.92
C MET A 25 8.43 3.46 -7.61
N LEU A 26 8.01 2.28 -7.14
CA LEU A 26 6.62 1.99 -6.81
C LEU A 26 6.11 2.90 -5.70
N THR A 27 6.94 3.15 -4.68
CA THR A 27 6.60 4.09 -3.62
C THR A 27 6.43 5.52 -4.12
N ALA A 28 7.33 5.99 -4.98
CA ALA A 28 7.21 7.31 -5.59
C ALA A 28 5.95 7.44 -6.46
N LEU A 29 5.61 6.38 -7.21
CA LEU A 29 4.39 6.33 -8.02
C LEU A 29 3.14 6.32 -7.15
N CYS A 30 3.09 5.51 -6.09
CA CYS A 30 1.99 5.48 -5.14
C CYS A 30 1.78 6.85 -4.48
N LYS A 31 2.86 7.48 -3.99
CA LYS A 31 2.81 8.82 -3.39
C LYS A 31 2.30 9.87 -4.38
N THR A 32 2.69 9.75 -5.65
CA THR A 32 2.23 10.65 -6.72
C THR A 32 0.76 10.45 -7.01
N ARG A 33 0.29 9.20 -7.17
CA ARG A 33 -1.14 8.86 -7.35
C ARG A 33 -2.03 9.48 -6.27
N ILE A 34 -1.64 9.34 -5.01
CA ILE A 34 -2.40 9.91 -3.88
C ILE A 34 -2.35 11.44 -3.90
N ARG A 35 -1.19 12.03 -4.23
CA ARG A 35 -1.05 13.49 -4.36
C ARG A 35 -1.91 14.06 -5.49
N ASP A 36 -2.04 13.36 -6.60
CA ASP A 36 -2.82 13.82 -7.75
C ASP A 36 -4.30 14.00 -7.40
N LEU A 37 -4.84 13.19 -6.48
CA LEU A 37 -6.19 13.38 -5.95
C LEU A 37 -6.35 14.74 -5.24
N LYS A 38 -5.30 15.21 -4.55
CA LYS A 38 -5.29 16.54 -3.92
C LYS A 38 -5.31 17.67 -4.94
N LEU A 39 -4.58 17.49 -6.03
CA LEU A 39 -4.53 18.48 -7.10
C LEU A 39 -5.85 18.54 -7.86
N HIS A 40 -6.49 17.38 -8.07
CA HIS A 40 -7.81 17.33 -8.66
C HIS A 40 -8.87 18.00 -7.77
N SER A 41 -8.85 17.76 -6.45
CA SER A 41 -9.77 18.41 -5.52
C SER A 41 -9.56 19.93 -5.44
N ALA A 42 -8.31 20.40 -5.51
CA ALA A 42 -7.98 21.83 -5.56
C ALA A 42 -8.51 22.55 -6.82
N GLY A 43 -8.83 21.81 -7.89
CA GLY A 43 -9.41 22.33 -9.13
C GLY A 43 -10.91 22.70 -9.06
N GLY A 44 -11.53 22.67 -7.88
CA GLY A 44 -12.94 23.03 -7.68
C GLY A 44 -13.93 21.85 -7.68
N PHE A 45 -13.44 20.61 -7.70
CA PHE A 45 -14.26 19.39 -7.72
C PHE A 45 -14.69 18.91 -6.32
N GLY A 46 -14.25 19.60 -5.26
CA GLY A 46 -14.50 19.19 -3.87
C GLY A 46 -13.51 18.13 -3.37
N PRO A 47 -13.63 17.67 -2.11
CA PRO A 47 -12.75 16.64 -1.57
C PRO A 47 -12.86 15.32 -2.35
N PRO A 48 -11.78 14.52 -2.44
CA PRO A 48 -11.82 13.22 -3.12
C PRO A 48 -12.89 12.30 -2.53
N THR A 49 -13.63 11.62 -3.39
CA THR A 49 -14.61 10.62 -2.96
C THR A 49 -13.92 9.35 -2.48
N ILE A 50 -14.58 8.59 -1.59
CA ILE A 50 -14.09 7.27 -1.16
C ILE A 50 -13.75 6.35 -2.35
N ARG A 51 -14.51 6.43 -3.45
CA ARG A 51 -14.23 5.65 -4.66
C ARG A 51 -12.89 6.03 -5.29
N GLU A 52 -12.56 7.30 -5.34
CA GLU A 52 -11.27 7.80 -5.88
C GLU A 52 -10.12 7.45 -4.95
N LEU A 53 -10.31 7.61 -3.63
CA LEU A 53 -9.35 7.16 -2.63
C LEU A 53 -9.06 5.66 -2.76
N ASN A 54 -10.12 4.84 -2.85
CA ASN A 54 -9.99 3.40 -3.03
C ASN A 54 -9.30 3.04 -4.36
N SER A 55 -9.62 3.75 -5.44
CA SER A 55 -8.95 3.56 -6.73
C SER A 55 -7.45 3.86 -6.66
N ALA A 56 -7.02 4.87 -5.91
CA ALA A 56 -5.61 5.18 -5.73
C ALA A 56 -4.93 4.16 -4.80
N MET A 57 -5.55 3.83 -3.67
CA MET A 57 -5.03 2.89 -2.68
C MET A 57 -4.93 1.45 -3.20
N CYS A 58 -5.80 1.07 -4.14
CA CYS A 58 -5.79 -0.22 -4.80
C CYS A 58 -5.03 -0.25 -6.12
N SER A 59 -4.29 0.82 -6.44
CA SER A 59 -3.35 0.79 -7.56
C SER A 59 -2.26 -0.27 -7.34
N SER A 60 -1.81 -0.87 -8.43
CA SER A 60 -0.75 -1.90 -8.39
C SER A 60 0.51 -1.40 -7.68
N GLU A 61 0.81 -0.11 -7.82
CA GLU A 61 1.99 0.55 -7.29
C GLU A 61 1.92 0.64 -5.77
N CYS A 62 0.77 1.04 -5.20
CA CYS A 62 0.58 1.12 -3.76
C CYS A 62 0.58 -0.26 -3.10
N ILE A 63 -0.17 -1.22 -3.66
CA ILE A 63 -0.22 -2.60 -3.13
C ILE A 63 1.15 -3.25 -3.20
N THR A 64 1.84 -3.14 -4.34
CA THR A 64 3.15 -3.78 -4.52
C THR A 64 4.21 -3.10 -3.65
N ALA A 65 4.19 -1.77 -3.52
CA ALA A 65 5.09 -1.06 -2.63
C ALA A 65 4.93 -1.55 -1.18
N ASP A 66 3.71 -1.57 -0.63
CA ASP A 66 3.47 -2.03 0.74
C ASP A 66 3.92 -3.47 0.95
N ARG A 67 3.62 -4.36 -0.01
CA ARG A 67 4.04 -5.76 0.04
C ARG A 67 5.56 -5.90 0.01
N LEU A 68 6.27 -5.13 -0.81
CA LEU A 68 7.73 -5.19 -0.86
C LEU A 68 8.39 -4.72 0.43
N HIS A 69 7.84 -3.70 1.10
CA HIS A 69 8.33 -3.29 2.43
C HIS A 69 8.08 -4.38 3.47
N GLN A 70 6.91 -5.01 3.42
CA GLN A 70 6.60 -6.13 4.30
C GLN A 70 7.59 -7.29 4.09
N VAL A 71 7.82 -7.70 2.84
CA VAL A 71 8.78 -8.77 2.50
C VAL A 71 10.21 -8.39 2.94
N ALA A 72 10.60 -7.12 2.80
CA ALA A 72 11.92 -6.66 3.24
C ALA A 72 12.08 -6.76 4.77
N MET A 73 11.07 -6.42 5.56
CA MET A 73 11.08 -6.60 7.02
C MET A 73 11.04 -8.07 7.41
N GLU A 74 10.21 -8.88 6.75
CA GLU A 74 10.09 -10.32 7.01
C GLU A 74 11.39 -11.08 6.73
N SER A 75 12.08 -10.72 5.63
CA SER A 75 13.34 -11.36 5.23
C SER A 75 14.55 -10.93 6.07
N SER A 76 14.61 -9.66 6.46
CA SER A 76 15.71 -9.13 7.28
C SER A 76 15.50 -9.33 8.79
N HIS A 77 14.28 -9.70 9.21
CA HIS A 77 13.84 -9.74 10.61
C HIS A 77 14.04 -8.39 11.36
N CYS A 78 14.15 -7.30 10.61
CA CYS A 78 14.32 -5.95 11.15
C CYS A 78 12.95 -5.27 11.30
N SER A 79 12.80 -4.46 12.35
CA SER A 79 11.68 -3.53 12.45
C SER A 79 11.87 -2.36 11.49
N CYS A 80 10.78 -1.70 11.09
CA CYS A 80 10.88 -0.52 10.23
C CYS A 80 11.76 0.58 10.87
N SER A 81 11.76 0.70 12.20
CA SER A 81 12.57 1.69 12.93
C SER A 81 14.07 1.41 12.83
N GLN A 82 14.47 0.14 12.78
CA GLN A 82 15.86 -0.27 12.57
C GLN A 82 16.28 -0.04 11.11
N LEU A 83 15.36 -0.24 10.16
CA LEU A 83 15.59 0.00 8.74
C LEU A 83 15.61 1.50 8.38
N SER A 84 15.01 2.35 9.20
CA SER A 84 14.86 3.79 8.96
C SER A 84 16.05 4.65 9.45
N THR A 85 17.28 4.10 9.50
CA THR A 85 18.45 4.81 10.07
C THR A 85 19.05 5.90 9.18
N ASP A 86 19.88 6.76 9.80
CA ASP A 86 20.38 8.12 9.51
C ASP A 86 20.97 8.44 8.11
N SER A 87 20.75 7.60 7.09
CA SER A 87 21.09 7.98 5.72
C SER A 87 20.07 9.01 5.23
N PHE A 88 20.52 10.27 5.24
CA PHE A 88 19.84 11.48 4.75
C PHE A 88 19.53 11.45 3.24
N ILE A 89 19.54 10.28 2.61
CA ILE A 89 19.21 10.08 1.21
C ILE A 89 17.93 9.25 1.13
N LYS A 90 16.82 9.96 1.29
CA LYS A 90 15.60 9.86 0.49
C LYS A 90 14.33 9.23 1.04
N ASN A 91 14.28 8.33 2.02
CA ASN A 91 12.97 7.82 2.48
C ASN A 91 13.00 7.11 3.84
N ASP A 92 12.30 7.66 4.82
CA ASP A 92 11.99 6.99 6.10
C ASP A 92 11.13 5.76 5.81
N PHE A 93 11.71 4.56 5.95
CA PHE A 93 11.07 3.28 5.60
C PHE A 93 9.72 3.11 6.31
N CYS A 94 9.60 3.51 7.57
CA CYS A 94 8.35 3.42 8.32
C CYS A 94 7.25 4.32 7.73
N LYS A 95 7.61 5.44 7.10
CA LYS A 95 6.66 6.37 6.46
C LYS A 95 6.19 5.90 5.09
N GLN A 96 6.84 4.90 4.49
CA GLN A 96 6.60 4.51 3.11
C GLN A 96 5.35 3.65 2.85
N ASN A 97 4.46 3.58 3.83
CA ASN A 97 3.21 2.87 3.71
C ASN A 97 2.17 3.70 2.94
N SER A 98 1.46 3.07 2.00
CA SER A 98 0.47 3.76 1.16
C SER A 98 -0.63 4.45 1.96
N ALA A 99 -1.13 3.82 3.04
CA ALA A 99 -2.15 4.41 3.89
C ALA A 99 -1.58 5.58 4.72
N ARG A 100 -0.30 5.56 5.07
CA ARG A 100 0.37 6.73 5.70
C ARG A 100 0.45 7.90 4.74
N TYR A 101 0.71 7.68 3.44
CA TYR A 101 0.65 8.77 2.46
C TYR A 101 -0.73 9.35 2.33
N LEU A 102 -1.77 8.52 2.38
CA LEU A 102 -3.15 8.98 2.38
C LEU A 102 -3.43 9.91 3.56
N CYS A 103 -2.98 9.52 4.76
CA CYS A 103 -3.04 10.33 5.97
C CYS A 103 -2.26 11.66 5.82
N GLU A 104 -1.00 11.60 5.37
CA GLU A 104 -0.09 12.75 5.27
C GLU A 104 -0.55 13.76 4.21
N LEU A 105 -1.01 13.28 3.05
CA LEU A 105 -1.30 14.13 1.89
C LEU A 105 -2.74 14.65 1.89
N LEU A 106 -3.71 13.81 2.28
CA LEU A 106 -5.14 14.11 2.18
C LEU A 106 -5.84 14.23 3.54
N SER A 107 -5.15 13.94 4.66
CA SER A 107 -5.75 13.92 6.00
C SER A 107 -6.87 12.88 6.16
N GLU A 108 -6.85 11.83 5.34
CA GLU A 108 -7.82 10.73 5.32
C GLU A 108 -7.29 9.53 6.14
N CYS A 109 -7.15 9.71 7.46
CA CYS A 109 -6.51 8.76 8.37
C CYS A 109 -7.46 8.05 9.35
N GLY A 110 -8.77 8.30 9.25
CA GLY A 110 -9.74 7.82 10.24
C GLY A 110 -9.33 8.15 11.69
N THR A 111 -9.70 7.27 12.62
CA THR A 111 -9.25 7.30 14.03
C THR A 111 -8.18 6.23 14.29
N TRP A 112 -7.34 5.94 13.30
CA TRP A 112 -6.35 4.86 13.35
C TRP A 112 -5.18 5.26 14.24
N ASN A 113 -5.15 4.74 15.47
CA ASN A 113 -4.13 5.05 16.47
C ASN A 113 -2.85 4.19 16.30
N CYS A 114 -2.36 4.10 15.06
CA CYS A 114 -1.22 3.26 14.70
C CYS A 114 0.11 3.94 15.03
N LYS A 115 0.99 3.26 15.78
CA LYS A 115 2.36 3.71 16.03
C LYS A 115 3.17 3.72 14.73
N LEU A 116 4.18 4.59 14.62
CA LEU A 116 5.05 4.64 13.43
C LEU A 116 5.81 3.32 13.20
N GLU A 117 6.25 2.67 14.29
CA GLU A 117 6.97 1.40 14.27
C GLU A 117 6.14 0.22 13.74
N ASP A 118 4.81 0.33 13.84
CA ASP A 118 3.89 -0.64 13.25
C ASP A 118 3.61 -0.24 11.80
N TYR A 119 4.47 -0.68 10.90
CA TYR A 119 4.40 -0.34 9.49
C TYR A 119 3.06 -0.73 8.85
N ASN A 120 2.52 -1.91 9.20
CA ASN A 120 1.36 -2.51 8.54
C ASN A 120 0.01 -2.02 9.10
N CYS A 121 -0.04 -1.56 10.36
CA CYS A 121 -1.29 -1.17 11.02
C CYS A 121 -2.14 -0.20 10.19
N MET A 122 -1.54 0.85 9.61
CA MET A 122 -2.30 1.83 8.82
C MET A 122 -2.95 1.22 7.58
N ARG A 123 -2.23 0.35 6.88
CA ARG A 123 -2.77 -0.33 5.68
C ARG A 123 -3.87 -1.31 6.06
N TYR A 124 -3.66 -2.06 7.14
CA TYR A 124 -4.65 -2.98 7.66
C TYR A 124 -5.97 -2.28 8.04
N GLU A 125 -5.90 -1.16 8.74
CA GLU A 125 -7.06 -0.35 9.11
C GLU A 125 -7.82 0.17 7.87
N TRP A 126 -7.10 0.64 6.85
CA TRP A 126 -7.70 1.00 5.56
C TRP A 126 -8.44 -0.19 4.94
N ASP A 127 -7.75 -1.31 4.77
CA ASP A 127 -8.29 -2.50 4.09
C ASP A 127 -9.47 -3.13 4.87
N SER A 128 -9.55 -2.92 6.19
CA SER A 128 -10.67 -3.37 7.04
C SER A 128 -12.00 -2.70 6.70
N THR A 129 -11.95 -1.49 6.15
CA THR A 129 -13.13 -0.68 5.81
C THR A 129 -13.31 -0.54 4.29
N HIS A 130 -12.21 -0.65 3.53
CA HIS A 130 -12.17 -0.44 2.08
C HIS A 130 -11.33 -1.54 1.43
N THR A 131 -11.97 -2.65 1.07
CA THR A 131 -11.26 -3.75 0.44
C THR A 131 -10.89 -3.39 -1.00
N CYS A 132 -9.64 -3.73 -1.38
CA CYS A 132 -9.23 -3.84 -2.77
C CYS A 132 -9.80 -5.10 -3.42
N ALA A 133 -11.10 -5.35 -3.22
CA ALA A 133 -11.85 -6.21 -4.11
C ALA A 133 -12.00 -5.43 -5.42
N GLY A 134 -10.96 -5.52 -6.26
CA GLY A 134 -11.12 -5.29 -7.69
C GLY A 134 -12.37 -6.05 -8.10
N SER A 135 -13.24 -5.40 -8.89
CA SER A 135 -14.49 -5.95 -9.39
C SER A 135 -14.29 -7.40 -9.84
N VAL A 136 -14.46 -8.35 -8.93
CA VAL A 136 -14.69 -9.73 -9.31
C VAL A 136 -16.06 -9.59 -9.92
N LEU A 137 -16.09 -9.47 -11.26
CA LEU A 137 -17.24 -9.81 -12.05
C LEU A 137 -17.54 -11.24 -11.63
N THR A 138 -18.30 -11.42 -10.56
CA THR A 138 -18.97 -12.67 -10.30
C THR A 138 -19.85 -12.82 -11.52
N PRO A 139 -19.55 -13.77 -12.43
CA PRO A 139 -20.37 -13.94 -13.61
C PRO A 139 -21.79 -14.16 -13.08
N SER A 140 -22.70 -13.26 -13.44
CA SER A 140 -24.09 -13.39 -13.05
C SER A 140 -24.53 -14.77 -13.52
N TRP A 141 -25.11 -15.56 -12.61
CA TRP A 141 -25.54 -16.93 -12.90
C TRP A 141 -26.53 -16.94 -14.07
N ILE A 142 -27.26 -15.83 -14.26
CA ILE A 142 -28.13 -15.58 -15.40
C ILE A 142 -27.34 -15.63 -16.72
N LEU A 143 -26.18 -14.99 -16.82
CA LEU A 143 -25.35 -14.99 -18.03
C LEU A 143 -24.77 -16.38 -18.33
N ILE A 144 -24.41 -17.13 -17.29
CA ILE A 144 -23.93 -18.52 -17.44
C ILE A 144 -25.06 -19.42 -17.97
N LEU A 145 -26.26 -19.32 -17.37
CA LEU A 145 -27.42 -20.11 -17.80
C LEU A 145 -27.87 -19.77 -19.21
N LEU A 146 -27.80 -18.49 -19.60
CA LEU A 146 -28.18 -18.02 -20.94
C LEU A 146 -27.18 -18.50 -22.00
N ALA A 147 -25.88 -18.51 -21.68
CA ALA A 147 -24.86 -19.09 -22.55
C ALA A 147 -25.04 -20.61 -22.72
N LEU A 148 -25.35 -21.33 -21.64
CA LEU A 148 -25.62 -22.77 -21.69
C LEU A 148 -26.90 -23.10 -22.49
N TYR A 149 -27.93 -22.25 -22.42
CA TYR A 149 -29.14 -22.40 -23.21
C TYR A 149 -28.87 -22.19 -24.71
N LEU A 150 -28.12 -21.14 -25.07
CA LEU A 150 -27.79 -20.84 -26.46
C LEU A 150 -26.83 -21.86 -27.11
N LEU A 151 -26.05 -22.61 -26.31
CA LEU A 151 -25.17 -23.67 -26.80
C LEU A 151 -25.86 -25.04 -26.98
N ASN A 152 -27.08 -25.21 -26.46
CA ASN A 152 -27.85 -26.46 -26.54
C ASN A 152 -29.03 -26.41 -27.53
N VAL A 153 -29.13 -25.35 -28.33
CA VAL A 153 -30.08 -25.18 -29.44
C VAL A 153 -29.30 -25.11 -30.74
#